data_AF-A0A349NEE0-F1
#
_entry.id   AF-A0A349NEE0-F1
#
_cell.length_a   1.000
_cell.length_b   1.000
_cell.length_c   1.000
_cell.angle_alpha   90.00
_cell.angle_beta   90.00
_cell.angle_gamma   90.00
#
_symmetry.space_group_name_H-M   'P 1'
#
loop_
_entity.id
_entity.type
_entity.pdbx_description
1 polymer ?
#
loop_
_entity_poly.entity_id
_entity_poly.type
_entity_poly.pdbx_seq_one_letter_code
_entity_poly.pdbx_strand_id
1 'polypeptide(L)' 'MNDQYPHIDENTIAKFLSGEADAIEINKLMDWVEYSDENLEEFIRYEKLWAESSVRKPFNAQKAWTKV' A
#
# COMPACT_ATOMS: atom_id res chain seq x y z
N MET A 1 -20.90 -20.77 -0.75
CA MET A 1 -20.37 -19.64 -1.52
C MET A 1 -18.86 -19.81 -1.50
N ASN A 2 -18.26 -20.13 -2.65
CA ASN A 2 -16.80 -20.12 -2.77
C ASN A 2 -16.46 -18.70 -3.22
N ASP A 3 -16.43 -17.78 -2.27
CA ASP A 3 -15.95 -16.42 -2.50
C ASP A 3 -14.43 -16.52 -2.61
N GLN A 4 -13.95 -17.03 -3.75
CA GLN A 4 -12.59 -16.80 -4.18
C GLN A 4 -12.53 -15.33 -4.59
N TYR A 5 -12.39 -14.46 -3.60
CA TYR A 5 -11.93 -13.11 -3.85
C TYR A 5 -10.65 -13.21 -4.67
N PRO A 6 -10.54 -12.49 -5.80
CA PRO A 6 -9.27 -12.41 -6.51
C PRO A 6 -8.24 -11.93 -5.49
N HIS A 7 -7.24 -12.77 -5.21
CA HIS A 7 -6.16 -12.40 -4.31
C HIS A 7 -5.13 -11.63 -5.12
N ILE A 8 -4.76 -10.44 -4.64
CA ILE A 8 -3.65 -9.69 -5.20
C ILE A 8 -2.41 -9.86 -4.32
N ASP A 9 -1.25 -9.96 -4.96
CA ASP A 9 0.03 -10.01 -4.27
C ASP A 9 0.37 -8.62 -3.71
N GLU A 10 0.67 -8.54 -2.41
CA GLU A 10 1.09 -7.30 -1.75
C GLU A 10 2.30 -6.65 -2.42
N ASN A 11 3.17 -7.47 -3.04
CA ASN A 11 4.31 -6.97 -3.80
C ASN A 11 3.86 -6.17 -5.04
N THR A 12 2.74 -6.54 -5.67
CA THR A 12 2.15 -5.79 -6.79
C THR A 12 1.66 -4.43 -6.31
N ILE A 13 1.01 -4.39 -5.14
CA ILE A 13 0.58 -3.13 -4.51
C ILE A 13 1.80 -2.26 -4.17
N ALA A 14 2.84 -2.82 -3.56
CA ALA A 14 4.06 -2.10 -3.20
C ALA A 14 4.80 -1.53 -4.43
N LYS A 15 4.90 -2.31 -5.51
CA LYS A 15 5.45 -1.84 -6.80
C LYS A 15 4.62 -0.70 -7.38
N PHE A 16 3.30 -0.77 -7.29
CA PHE A 16 2.43 0.31 -7.76
C PHE A 16 2.67 1.60 -6.97
N LEU A 17 2.69 1.50 -5.63
CA LEU A 17 2.88 2.64 -4.74
C LEU A 17 4.29 3.25 -4.81
N SER A 18 5.29 2.47 -5.21
CA SER A 18 6.67 2.93 -5.46
C SER A 18 6.89 3.45 -6.89
N GLY A 19 5.95 3.25 -7.81
CA GLY A 19 6.09 3.60 -9.22
C GLY A 19 6.94 2.62 -10.04
N GLU A 20 7.20 1.42 -9.51
CA GLU A 20 7.98 0.34 -10.13
C GLU A 20 7.11 -0.71 -10.84
N ALA A 21 5.78 -0.62 -10.72
CA ALA A 21 4.87 -1.58 -11.35
C ALA A 21 4.88 -1.49 -12.88
N ASP A 22 4.88 -2.64 -13.53
CA ASP A 22 4.71 -2.71 -14.98
C ASP A 22 3.23 -2.61 -15.40
N ALA A 23 2.96 -2.52 -16.71
CA ALA A 23 1.61 -2.38 -17.23
C ALA A 23 0.68 -3.57 -16.92
N ILE A 24 1.23 -4.78 -16.79
CA ILE A 24 0.46 -5.99 -16.47
C ILE A 24 0.08 -5.96 -14.99
N GLU A 25 1.02 -5.58 -14.13
CA GLU A 25 0.85 -5.40 -12.69
C GLU A 25 -0.16 -4.29 -12.37
N ILE A 26 -0.09 -3.16 -13.08
CA ILE A 26 -1.08 -2.07 -12.96
C ILE A 26 -2.47 -2.56 -13.33
N ASN A 27 -2.64 -3.24 -14.47
CA ASN A 27 -3.95 -3.73 -14.89
C ASN A 27 -4.53 -4.75 -13.90
N LYS A 28 -3.71 -5.66 -13.38
CA LYS A 28 -4.15 -6.61 -12.34
C LYS A 28 -4.61 -5.91 -11.06
N LEU A 29 -3.92 -4.85 -10.65
CA LEU A 29 -4.31 -4.05 -9.51
C LEU A 29 -5.64 -3.34 -9.77
N MET A 30 -5.81 -2.74 -10.93
CA MET A 30 -7.07 -2.07 -11.29
C MET A 30 -8.24 -3.06 -11.35
N ASP A 31 -8.06 -4.21 -12.01
CA ASP A 31 -9.08 -5.28 -12.07
C ASP A 31 -9.46 -5.77 -10.66
N TRP A 32 -8.49 -5.86 -9.75
CA TRP A 32 -8.72 -6.26 -8.37
C TRP A 32 -9.45 -5.19 -7.57
N VAL A 33 -9.06 -3.92 -7.68
CA VAL A 33 -9.71 -2.78 -7.01
C VAL A 33 -11.15 -2.60 -7.49
N GLU A 34 -11.41 -2.78 -8.79
CA GLU A 34 -12.75 -2.64 -9.37
C GLU A 34 -13.67 -3.82 -9.07
N TYR A 35 -13.12 -4.97 -8.65
CA TYR A 35 -13.90 -6.17 -8.37
C TYR A 35 -14.85 -6.01 -7.16
N SER A 36 -14.44 -5.27 -6.12
CA SER A 36 -15.28 -5.03 -4.94
C SER A 36 -14.90 -3.78 -4.16
N ASP A 37 -15.88 -3.20 -3.46
CA ASP A 37 -15.65 -2.09 -2.53
C ASP A 37 -14.68 -2.47 -1.39
N GLU A 38 -14.69 -3.73 -0.96
CA GLU A 38 -13.77 -4.26 0.06
C GLU A 38 -12.30 -4.20 -0.40
N ASN A 39 -12.04 -4.57 -1.67
CA ASN A 39 -10.70 -4.48 -2.26
C ASN A 39 -10.24 -3.03 -2.41
N LEU A 40 -11.15 -2.13 -2.78
CA LEU A 40 -10.86 -0.69 -2.83
C LEU A 40 -10.50 -0.14 -1.45
N GLU A 41 -11.27 -0.49 -0.40
CA GLU A 41 -10.96 -0.08 0.97
C GLU A 41 -9.61 -0.63 1.44
N GLU A 42 -9.30 -1.87 1.09
CA GLU A 42 -8.00 -2.48 1.39
C GLU A 42 -6.86 -1.78 0.66
N PHE A 43 -7.02 -1.44 -0.62
CA PHE A 43 -6.04 -0.64 -1.36
C PHE A 43 -5.78 0.72 -0.70
N ILE A 44 -6.85 1.43 -0.34
CA ILE A 44 -6.77 2.73 0.35
C ILE A 44 -6.02 2.59 1.68
N ARG A 45 -6.18 1.48 2.41
CA ARG A 45 -5.41 1.20 3.62
C ARG A 45 -3.91 1.08 3.33
N TYR A 46 -3.53 0.32 2.29
CA TYR A 46 -2.13 0.20 1.89
C TYR A 46 -1.55 1.56 1.44
N GLU A 47 -2.29 2.35 0.67
CA GLU A 47 -1.87 3.69 0.24
C GLU A 47 -1.58 4.61 1.45
N LYS A 48 -2.47 4.61 2.46
CA LYS A 48 -2.26 5.38 3.70
C LYS A 48 -1.01 4.94 4.46
N LEU A 49 -0.82 3.63 4.64
CA LEU A 49 0.37 3.08 5.31
C LEU A 49 1.66 3.43 4.55
N TRP A 50 1.61 3.40 3.23
CA TRP A 50 2.72 3.80 2.38
C TRP A 50 3.03 5.30 2.52
N ALA A 51 2.01 6.16 2.51
CA ALA A 51 2.20 7.59 2.74
C ALA A 51 2.80 7.88 4.12
N GLU A 52 2.34 7.22 5.18
CA GLU A 52 2.86 7.40 6.53
C GLU A 52 4.32 6.93 6.68
N SER A 53 4.68 5.81 6.04
CA SER A 53 6.03 5.23 6.10
C SER A 53 7.03 5.92 5.17
N SER A 54 6.59 6.41 4.02
CA SER A 54 7.43 7.14 3.06
C SER A 54 7.76 8.57 3.51
N VAL A 55 6.97 9.14 4.42
CA VAL A 55 7.34 10.39 5.11
C VAL A 55 8.54 10.09 6.01
N ARG A 56 9.74 10.32 5.46
CA ARG A 56 10.97 10.40 6.23
C ARG A 56 10.87 11.60 7.18
N LYS A 57 10.21 11.45 8.32
CA LYS A 57 10.36 12.40 9.43
C LYS A 57 11.82 12.31 9.89
N PRO A 58 12.59 13.40 9.86
CA PRO A 58 13.91 13.38 10.47
C PRO A 58 13.75 13.00 11.94
N PHE A 59 14.38 11.90 12.34
CA PHE A 59 14.43 11.49 13.73
C PHE A 59 15.18 12.57 14.51
N ASN A 60 14.45 13.37 15.29
CA ASN A 60 15.07 14.38 16.15
C ASN A 60 15.62 13.68 17.40
N ALA A 61 16.84 13.13 17.26
CA ALA A 61 17.57 12.50 18.35
C ALA A 61 17.76 13.46 19.54
N GLN A 62 17.97 14.76 19.29
CA GLN A 62 18.17 15.74 20.36
C GLN A 62 16.93 15.90 21.26
N LYS A 63 15.72 15.81 20.70
CA LYS A 63 14.45 15.81 21.46
C LYS A 63 14.17 14.47 22.14
N ALA A 64 14.58 13.36 21.55
CA ALA A 64 14.33 12.02 22.10
C ALA A 64 15.25 11.69 23.29
N TRP A 65 16.48 12.22 23.29
CA TRP A 65 17.50 11.94 24.30
C TRP A 65 17.60 13.01 25.41
N THR A 66 16.79 14.08 25.37
CA THR A 66 16.73 15.11 26.43
C THR A 66 15.90 14.69 27.65
N LYS A 67 15.46 13.42 27.72
CA LYS A 67 14.70 12.85 28.84
C LYS A 67 15.54 11.97 29.79
N VAL A 68 16.87 12.11 29.79
CA VAL A 68 17.75 11.48 30.79
C VAL A 68 18.23 12.49 31.81
#